data_AF-A0A956QL15-F1
#
_entry.id   AF-A0A956QL15-F1
#
_cell.length_a   1.000
_cell.length_b   1.000
_cell.length_c   1.000
_cell.angle_alpha   90.00
_cell.angle_beta   90.00
_cell.angle_gamma   90.00
#
_symmetry.space_group_name_H-M   'P 1'
#
loop_
_entity.id
_entity.type
_entity.pdbx_description
1 polymer ?
#
loop_
_entity_poly.entity_id
_entity_poly.type
_entity_poly.pdbx_seq_one_letter_code
_entity_poly.pdbx_strand_id
1 'polypeptide(L)'
;MNRLLWVSFWVVWLALPGLCREVEFYPTFGEFTRTGCELPVSVVVTNPRSTAYTYDLKLTAADERAKARAEVQVEAQATRRIDMVAPAGYISRLELDWGVKNPPAVDMRQISERDLLMLILAPKGTEFGYLGGFESLKEDGENYKRQVFMNRPQALTALPERWFSYDMHNLVILHDLPALNLEQRAQQAMLDWTVAGGTLVLVSNGSPGEYRGSLFESVAPLAGKTSVEAGRLPLISGEVRGEVLQELDGHPLLVRRSLGLGQVFLVTAPITEGTALGLDET
;
A
#
# COMPACT_ATOMS: atom_id res chain seq x y z
N MET A 1 5.08 28.50 -21.67
CA MET A 1 6.28 28.04 -20.94
C MET A 1 5.97 28.08 -19.45
N ASN A 2 5.15 27.13 -18.98
CA ASN A 2 4.68 27.07 -17.59
C ASN A 2 5.30 25.83 -16.93
N ARG A 3 6.30 26.06 -16.06
CA ARG A 3 6.78 25.06 -15.11
C ARG A 3 5.74 24.98 -13.99
N LEU A 4 4.90 23.95 -14.02
CA LEU A 4 4.08 23.55 -12.88
C LEU A 4 5.01 22.85 -11.87
N LEU A 5 5.19 23.50 -10.72
CA LEU A 5 5.82 22.91 -9.55
C LEU A 5 5.00 21.69 -9.12
N TRP A 6 5.65 20.54 -9.06
CA TRP A 6 5.17 19.38 -8.33
C TRP A 6 5.32 19.67 -6.83
N VAL A 7 4.19 19.70 -6.12
CA VAL A 7 4.18 19.73 -4.65
C VAL A 7 4.19 18.28 -4.18
N SER A 8 5.39 17.76 -3.95
CA SER A 8 5.57 16.54 -3.16
C SER A 8 5.34 16.89 -1.69
N PHE A 9 4.55 16.07 -0.97
CA PHE A 9 4.52 16.10 0.49
C PHE A 9 5.92 15.73 0.99
N TRP A 10 6.71 16.76 1.25
CA TRP A 10 7.91 16.63 2.05
C TRP A 10 7.45 16.40 3.50
N VAL A 11 7.90 15.30 4.10
CA VAL A 11 8.14 15.27 5.54
C VAL A 11 8.93 16.54 5.83
N VAL A 12 8.33 17.43 6.62
CA VAL A 12 8.94 18.69 6.98
C VAL A 12 10.20 18.35 7.79
N TRP A 13 11.36 18.45 7.14
CA TRP A 13 12.65 18.61 7.81
C TRP A 13 12.67 20.00 8.46
N LEU A 14 11.92 20.18 9.53
CA LEU A 14 12.20 21.24 10.48
C LEU A 14 13.27 20.70 11.43
N ALA A 15 14.52 20.84 11.01
CA ALA A 15 15.65 20.80 11.93
C ALA A 15 15.54 22.03 12.87
N LEU A 16 14.60 21.98 13.81
CA LEU A 16 14.61 22.88 14.95
C LEU A 16 15.61 22.30 15.96
N PRO A 17 16.65 23.05 16.36
CA PRO A 17 17.59 22.55 17.34
C PRO A 17 16.86 22.25 18.67
N GLY A 18 16.84 20.99 19.08
CA GLY A 18 16.44 20.57 20.43
C GLY A 18 15.06 19.91 20.61
N LEU A 19 14.24 19.74 19.56
CA LEU A 19 12.90 19.17 19.68
C LEU A 19 12.60 18.22 18.51
N CYS A 20 12.29 16.95 18.80
CA CYS A 20 11.88 15.85 17.91
C CYS A 20 12.56 15.82 16.52
N ARG A 21 13.55 14.92 16.32
CA ARG A 21 14.28 14.84 15.04
C ARG A 21 13.49 14.18 13.92
N GLU A 22 12.51 13.33 14.23
CA GLU A 22 11.74 12.61 13.21
C GLU A 22 10.42 12.11 13.78
N VAL A 23 9.31 12.57 13.21
CA VAL A 23 7.98 11.96 13.37
C VAL A 23 7.61 11.47 11.99
N GLU A 24 7.72 10.17 11.80
CA GLU A 24 7.32 9.54 10.56
C GLU A 24 5.88 9.08 10.72
N PHE A 25 4.99 9.85 10.12
CA PHE A 25 3.65 9.36 9.88
C PHE A 25 3.72 8.39 8.72
N TYR A 26 3.65 7.12 9.05
CA TYR A 26 3.25 6.10 8.12
C TYR A 26 1.75 5.94 8.31
N PRO A 27 0.87 6.72 7.63
CA PRO A 27 -0.35 6.06 7.22
C PRO A 27 0.18 4.88 6.41
N THR A 28 0.09 3.68 6.95
CA THR A 28 0.79 2.53 6.40
C THR A 28 0.35 2.23 4.95
N PHE A 29 -0.70 2.93 4.55
CA PHE A 29 -1.31 2.94 3.26
C PHE A 29 -1.41 4.34 2.63
N GLY A 30 -0.66 5.39 3.00
CA GLY A 30 -0.69 6.67 2.25
C GLY A 30 -1.88 7.61 2.54
N GLU A 31 -2.30 8.40 1.55
CA GLU A 31 -3.12 9.62 1.78
C GLU A 31 -4.65 9.40 1.79
N PHE A 32 -5.14 8.23 1.39
CA PHE A 32 -6.57 8.01 1.15
C PHE A 32 -7.22 7.06 2.17
N THR A 33 -8.46 7.37 2.58
CA THR A 33 -9.26 6.53 3.48
C THR A 33 -10.70 6.36 2.99
N ARG A 34 -11.31 5.21 3.32
CA ARG A 34 -12.71 4.92 3.03
C ARG A 34 -13.57 5.08 4.29
N THR A 35 -14.79 5.58 4.11
CA THR A 35 -15.77 5.69 5.19
C THR A 35 -16.15 4.33 5.76
N GLY A 36 -16.43 4.30 7.07
CA GLY A 36 -16.99 3.11 7.74
C GLY A 36 -15.97 2.04 8.13
N CYS A 37 -14.71 2.16 7.73
CA CYS A 37 -13.64 1.24 8.13
C CYS A 37 -12.92 1.77 9.38
N GLU A 38 -12.64 0.88 10.34
CA GLU A 38 -11.62 1.16 11.35
C GLU A 38 -10.26 1.27 10.65
N LEU A 39 -9.54 2.36 10.90
CA LEU A 39 -8.24 2.59 10.29
C LEU A 39 -7.15 2.30 11.33
N PRO A 40 -6.39 1.21 11.20
CA PRO A 40 -5.20 1.03 11.99
C PRO A 40 -4.15 2.05 11.54
N VAL A 41 -3.63 2.77 12.51
CA VAL A 41 -2.62 3.81 12.33
C VAL A 41 -1.41 3.41 13.15
N SER A 42 -0.25 3.30 12.50
CA SER A 42 1.01 3.06 13.19
C SER A 42 1.84 4.34 13.18
N VAL A 43 2.07 4.91 14.36
CA VAL A 43 2.91 6.09 14.52
C VAL A 43 4.25 5.65 15.10
N VAL A 44 5.35 6.00 14.42
CA VAL A 44 6.70 5.80 14.94
C VAL A 44 7.18 7.11 15.53
N VAL A 45 7.43 7.10 16.84
CA VAL A 45 7.89 8.28 17.59
C VAL A 45 9.31 8.05 18.06
N THR A 46 10.23 8.92 17.66
CA THR A 46 11.60 8.95 18.16
C THR A 46 11.74 10.09 19.16
N ASN A 47 12.12 9.78 20.40
CA ASN A 47 12.38 10.77 21.45
C ASN A 47 13.87 11.18 21.43
N PRO A 48 14.22 12.37 20.92
CA PRO A 48 15.62 12.81 20.89
C PRO A 48 16.07 13.46 22.20
N ARG A 49 15.23 13.48 23.25
CA ARG A 49 15.58 14.11 24.53
C ARG A 49 16.52 13.21 25.32
N SER A 50 17.27 13.81 26.24
CA SER A 50 18.10 13.08 27.22
C SER A 50 17.29 12.49 28.37
N THR A 51 15.97 12.74 28.40
CA THR A 51 15.03 12.23 29.38
C THR A 51 13.80 11.62 28.70
N ALA A 52 13.12 10.72 29.41
CA ALA A 52 11.84 10.19 28.95
C ALA A 52 10.80 11.32 28.77
N TYR A 53 9.91 11.14 27.80
CA TYR A 53 8.85 12.12 27.51
C TYR A 53 7.54 11.43 27.15
N THR A 54 6.43 12.04 27.54
CA THR A 54 5.08 11.55 27.26
C THR A 54 4.48 12.34 26.10
N TYR A 55 4.19 11.66 25.01
CA TYR A 55 3.56 12.18 23.80
C TYR A 55 2.05 11.94 23.84
N ASP A 56 1.26 12.89 23.32
CA ASP A 56 -0.19 12.80 23.24
C ASP A 56 -0.64 12.71 21.77
N LEU A 57 -1.00 11.51 21.33
CA LEU A 57 -1.44 11.25 19.95
C LEU A 57 -2.93 11.50 19.82
N LYS A 58 -3.33 12.27 18.80
CA LYS A 58 -4.74 12.61 18.55
C LYS A 58 -5.13 12.29 17.11
N LEU A 59 -6.19 11.50 16.96
CA LEU A 59 -6.82 11.22 15.67
C LEU A 59 -8.10 12.04 15.57
N THR A 60 -8.16 12.98 14.63
CA THR A 60 -9.24 13.95 14.51
C THR A 60 -10.12 13.65 13.30
N ALA A 61 -11.43 13.68 13.52
CA ALA A 61 -12.40 13.49 12.45
C ALA A 61 -12.69 14.79 11.68
N ALA A 62 -13.36 14.67 10.53
CA ALA A 62 -13.75 15.79 9.67
C ALA A 62 -14.66 16.81 10.37
N ASP A 63 -15.37 16.41 11.43
CA ASP A 63 -16.16 17.28 12.30
C ASP A 63 -15.35 17.89 13.47
N GLU A 64 -14.01 17.82 13.39
CA GLU A 64 -13.03 18.31 14.36
C GLU A 64 -13.10 17.68 15.75
N ARG A 65 -13.85 16.58 15.92
CA ARG A 65 -13.84 15.82 17.17
C ARG A 65 -12.72 14.77 17.14
N ALA A 66 -11.87 14.78 18.15
CA ALA A 66 -10.90 13.72 18.36
C ALA A 66 -11.64 12.40 18.60
N LYS A 67 -11.37 11.40 17.76
CA LYS A 67 -11.99 10.09 17.80
C LYS A 67 -11.17 9.05 18.54
N ALA A 68 -9.84 9.20 18.55
CA ALA A 68 -8.95 8.37 19.35
C ALA A 68 -7.80 9.21 19.91
N ARG A 69 -7.37 8.85 21.12
CA ARG A 69 -6.28 9.51 21.83
C ARG A 69 -5.42 8.45 22.51
N ALA A 70 -4.10 8.61 22.47
CA ALA A 70 -3.17 7.74 23.20
C ALA A 70 -2.07 8.59 23.84
N GLU A 71 -1.78 8.33 25.11
CA GLU A 71 -0.63 8.91 25.79
C GLU A 71 0.49 7.87 25.85
N VAL A 72 1.67 8.22 25.34
CA VAL A 72 2.78 7.28 25.22
C VAL A 72 4.06 7.87 25.76
N GLN A 73 4.62 7.22 26.78
CA GLN A 73 5.95 7.50 27.27
C GLN A 73 7.00 6.85 26.36
N VAL A 74 7.97 7.63 25.90
CA VAL A 74 9.12 7.18 25.12
C VAL A 74 10.38 7.53 25.88
N GLU A 75 11.24 6.54 26.12
CA GLU A 75 12.50 6.71 26.85
C GLU A 75 13.47 7.64 26.10
N ALA A 76 14.46 8.16 26.82
CA ALA A 76 15.49 9.03 26.24
C ALA A 76 16.22 8.35 25.08
N GLN A 77 16.37 9.05 23.96
CA GLN A 77 17.02 8.53 22.73
C GLN A 77 16.37 7.25 22.15
N ALA A 78 15.16 6.91 22.55
CA ALA A 78 14.48 5.69 22.09
C ALA A 78 13.48 5.98 20.96
N THR A 79 13.27 4.96 20.13
CA THR A 79 12.18 4.93 19.14
C THR A 79 11.12 3.96 19.62
N ARG A 80 9.85 4.37 19.51
CA ARG A 80 8.71 3.54 19.87
C ARG A 80 7.66 3.57 18.78
N ARG A 81 7.19 2.38 18.39
CA ARG A 81 6.01 2.20 17.53
C ARG A 81 4.75 2.21 18.39
N ILE A 82 3.73 2.89 17.89
CA ILE A 82 2.46 3.09 18.58
C ILE A 82 1.36 2.73 17.60
N ASP A 83 0.70 1.62 17.84
CA ASP A 83 -0.43 1.19 17.04
C ASP A 83 -1.72 1.71 17.67
N MET A 84 -2.48 2.46 16.88
CA MET A 84 -3.79 3.01 17.23
C MET A 84 -4.82 2.45 16.26
N VAL A 85 -6.06 2.35 16.70
CA VAL A 85 -7.19 2.11 15.80
C VAL A 85 -8.03 3.36 15.80
N ALA A 86 -8.06 4.04 14.66
CA ALA A 86 -8.95 5.15 14.47
C ALA A 86 -10.37 4.59 14.24
N PRO A 87 -11.38 5.07 14.99
CA PRO A 87 -12.73 4.54 14.88
C PRO A 87 -13.29 4.73 13.48
N ALA A 88 -14.18 3.81 13.09
CA ALA A 88 -14.93 3.90 11.85
C ALA A 88 -15.52 5.31 11.63
N GLY A 89 -15.15 5.94 10.52
CA GLY A 89 -15.73 7.19 10.03
C GLY A 89 -14.70 8.17 9.47
N TYR A 90 -15.15 9.41 9.29
CA TYR A 90 -14.43 10.47 8.57
C TYR A 90 -13.18 10.94 9.31
N ILE A 91 -12.05 10.26 9.17
CA ILE A 91 -10.78 10.80 9.67
C ILE A 91 -10.23 11.69 8.57
N SER A 92 -10.22 12.99 8.82
CA SER A 92 -9.64 13.98 7.90
C SER A 92 -8.22 14.33 8.30
N ARG A 93 -7.82 14.07 9.56
CA ARG A 93 -6.57 14.58 10.09
C ARG A 93 -6.03 13.72 11.23
N LEU A 94 -4.76 13.36 11.14
CA LEU A 94 -4.00 12.74 12.23
C LEU A 94 -3.02 13.77 12.77
N GLU A 95 -3.02 14.00 14.08
CA GLU A 95 -2.15 14.99 14.74
C GLU A 95 -1.34 14.34 15.87
N LEU A 96 -0.08 14.75 16.01
CA LEU A 96 0.77 14.34 17.13
C LEU A 96 1.06 15.55 18.01
N ASP A 97 0.40 15.65 19.17
CA ASP A 97 0.59 16.73 20.11
C ASP A 97 1.68 16.37 21.14
N TRP A 98 2.67 17.26 21.28
CA TRP A 98 3.69 17.16 22.32
C TRP A 98 3.92 18.51 23.01
N GLY A 99 2.89 19.35 23.06
CA GLY A 99 2.96 20.68 23.65
C GLY A 99 3.69 21.70 22.77
N VAL A 100 3.74 21.48 21.45
CA VAL A 100 4.20 22.47 20.47
C VAL A 100 3.04 23.26 19.91
N LYS A 101 3.31 24.53 19.57
CA LYS A 101 2.30 25.45 19.04
C LYS A 101 1.66 24.97 17.72
N ASN A 102 2.39 24.18 16.93
CA ASN A 102 1.94 23.58 15.68
C ASN A 102 2.34 22.09 15.66
N PRO A 103 1.50 21.19 16.19
CA PRO A 103 1.78 19.76 16.11
C PRO A 103 1.84 19.33 14.64
N PRO A 104 2.74 18.42 14.26
CA PRO A 104 2.72 17.89 12.92
C PRO A 104 1.43 17.09 12.73
N ALA A 105 0.88 17.22 11.52
CA ALA A 105 -0.38 16.63 11.16
C ALA A 105 -0.32 16.08 9.73
N VAL A 106 -1.10 15.04 9.48
CA VAL A 106 -1.35 14.49 8.15
C VAL A 106 -2.82 14.64 7.84
N ASP A 107 -3.13 15.40 6.79
CA ASP A 107 -4.48 15.49 6.25
C ASP A 107 -4.73 14.28 5.35
N MET A 108 -5.83 13.58 5.60
CA MET A 108 -6.25 12.42 4.83
C MET A 108 -7.41 12.78 3.90
N ARG A 109 -7.35 12.25 2.69
CA ARG A 109 -8.39 12.43 1.67
C ARG A 109 -9.39 11.31 1.78
N GLN A 110 -10.64 11.69 1.98
CA GLN A 110 -11.74 10.74 1.95
C GLN A 110 -12.12 10.43 0.50
N ILE A 111 -12.43 9.17 0.23
CA ILE A 111 -12.93 8.72 -1.07
C ILE A 111 -14.30 8.06 -0.94
N SER A 112 -15.03 7.98 -2.05
CA SER A 112 -16.32 7.30 -2.12
C SER A 112 -16.16 5.78 -2.00
N GLU A 113 -17.18 5.08 -1.49
CA GLU A 113 -17.24 3.61 -1.54
C GLU A 113 -17.26 3.07 -2.98
N ARG A 114 -17.72 3.89 -3.93
CA ARG A 114 -17.72 3.56 -5.36
C ARG A 114 -16.39 3.79 -6.05
N ASP A 115 -15.42 4.42 -5.36
CA ASP A 115 -14.09 4.67 -5.90
C ASP A 115 -13.18 3.46 -5.72
N LEU A 116 -12.22 3.32 -6.64
CA LEU A 116 -11.20 2.27 -6.58
C LEU A 116 -10.02 2.77 -5.76
N LEU A 117 -9.70 2.08 -4.66
CA LEU A 117 -8.51 2.31 -3.87
C LEU A 117 -7.57 1.11 -3.96
N MET A 118 -6.37 1.37 -4.48
CA MET A 118 -5.35 0.35 -4.71
C MET A 118 -4.17 0.58 -3.78
N LEU A 119 -3.76 -0.44 -3.03
CA LEU A 119 -2.46 -0.43 -2.36
C LEU A 119 -1.41 -0.98 -3.33
N ILE A 120 -0.33 -0.25 -3.55
CA ILE A 120 0.75 -0.67 -4.43
C ILE A 120 2.04 -0.72 -3.62
N LEU A 121 2.56 -1.93 -3.43
CA LEU A 121 3.85 -2.19 -2.80
C LEU A 121 4.83 -2.59 -3.91
N ALA A 122 5.73 -1.68 -4.27
CA ALA A 122 6.70 -1.86 -5.32
C ALA A 122 8.04 -1.22 -4.91
N PRO A 123 9.18 -1.68 -5.46
CA PRO A 123 10.46 -1.02 -5.26
C PRO A 123 10.44 0.44 -5.72
N LYS A 124 11.38 1.23 -5.17
CA LYS A 124 11.53 2.62 -5.57
C LYS A 124 11.89 2.72 -7.05
N GLY A 125 11.14 3.54 -7.79
CA GLY A 125 11.35 3.74 -9.22
C GLY A 125 10.47 2.85 -10.11
N THR A 126 9.67 1.94 -9.53
CA THR A 126 8.65 1.21 -10.28
C THR A 126 7.38 2.04 -10.42
N GLU A 127 6.93 2.29 -11.65
CA GLU A 127 5.84 3.24 -11.92
C GLU A 127 4.53 2.56 -12.33
N PHE A 128 3.70 2.19 -11.35
CA PHE A 128 2.29 1.84 -11.61
C PHE A 128 1.38 3.08 -11.81
N GLY A 129 1.97 4.22 -12.21
CA GLY A 129 1.27 5.50 -12.46
C GLY A 129 0.17 5.36 -13.51
N TYR A 130 0.46 4.56 -14.54
CA TYR A 130 -0.40 4.34 -15.69
C TYR A 130 -1.77 3.72 -15.32
N LEU A 131 -1.87 2.98 -14.20
CA LEU A 131 -3.13 2.38 -13.75
C LEU A 131 -4.22 3.43 -13.49
N GLY A 132 -3.87 4.63 -13.03
CA GLY A 132 -4.86 5.72 -12.86
C GLY A 132 -5.41 6.30 -14.17
N GLY A 133 -4.78 5.98 -15.30
CA GLY A 133 -5.11 6.50 -16.63
C GLY A 133 -6.21 5.74 -17.35
N PHE A 134 -6.45 4.46 -17.04
CA PHE A 134 -7.41 3.64 -17.79
C PHE A 134 -8.85 4.08 -17.55
N GLU A 135 -9.53 4.50 -18.62
CA GLU A 135 -10.95 4.88 -18.55
C GLU A 135 -11.86 3.70 -18.20
N SER A 136 -11.49 2.47 -18.58
CA SER A 136 -12.21 1.25 -18.19
C SER A 136 -12.28 1.05 -16.67
N LEU A 137 -11.35 1.63 -15.90
CA LEU A 137 -11.38 1.61 -14.44
C LEU A 137 -12.23 2.74 -13.84
N LYS A 138 -12.64 3.73 -14.67
CA LYS A 138 -13.40 4.91 -14.26
C LYS A 138 -14.87 4.83 -14.63
N GLU A 139 -15.28 3.83 -15.41
CA GLU A 139 -16.67 3.62 -15.80
C GLU A 139 -17.40 2.77 -14.75
N ASP A 140 -18.44 3.32 -14.14
CA ASP A 140 -19.35 2.59 -13.25
C ASP A 140 -20.81 3.02 -13.52
N GLY A 141 -21.35 2.53 -14.62
CA GLY A 141 -22.70 2.84 -15.09
C GLY A 141 -22.86 4.26 -15.66
N GLU A 142 -24.08 4.61 -16.06
CA GLU A 142 -24.36 5.84 -16.83
C GLU A 142 -24.20 7.15 -16.02
N ASN A 143 -24.17 7.09 -14.68
CA ASN A 143 -24.30 8.29 -13.82
C ASN A 143 -23.18 8.48 -12.80
N TYR A 144 -22.15 7.63 -12.76
CA TYR A 144 -21.03 7.79 -11.83
C TYR A 144 -19.70 7.50 -12.52
N LYS A 145 -18.81 8.49 -12.52
CA LYS A 145 -17.43 8.29 -12.93
C LYS A 145 -16.61 7.89 -11.71
N ARG A 146 -16.26 6.61 -11.62
CA ARG A 146 -15.38 6.07 -10.60
C ARG A 146 -14.02 6.76 -10.65
N GLN A 147 -13.52 7.18 -9.50
CA GLN A 147 -12.15 7.66 -9.39
C GLN A 147 -11.21 6.53 -8.97
N VAL A 148 -9.96 6.61 -9.43
CA VAL A 148 -8.92 5.63 -9.11
C VAL A 148 -7.87 6.31 -8.24
N PHE A 149 -7.71 5.77 -7.03
CA PHE A 149 -6.77 6.23 -6.03
C PHE A 149 -5.71 5.17 -5.76
N MET A 150 -4.49 5.63 -5.54
CA MET A 150 -3.33 4.76 -5.39
C MET A 150 -2.59 5.13 -4.11
N ASN A 151 -2.61 4.19 -3.17
CA ASN A 151 -1.85 4.20 -1.94
C ASN A 151 -0.47 3.61 -2.21
N ARG A 152 0.57 4.44 -2.10
CA ARG A 152 1.97 4.06 -2.32
C ARG A 152 2.78 4.43 -1.08
N PRO A 153 2.99 3.50 -0.14
CA PRO A 153 3.79 3.77 1.05
C PRO A 153 5.21 4.16 0.65
N GLN A 154 5.74 5.24 1.22
CA GLN A 154 7.11 5.67 0.94
C GLN A 154 8.16 4.76 1.62
N ALA A 155 7.78 4.11 2.73
CA ALA A 155 8.57 3.07 3.36
C ALA A 155 7.71 1.82 3.61
N LEU A 156 8.34 0.65 3.45
CA LEU A 156 7.72 -0.65 3.62
C LEU A 156 8.06 -1.31 4.96
N THR A 157 8.82 -0.62 5.82
CA THR A 157 9.37 -1.12 7.08
C THR A 157 8.34 -1.34 8.19
N ALA A 158 7.10 -0.89 8.00
CA ALA A 158 6.08 -0.93 9.05
C ALA A 158 4.67 -1.28 8.54
N LEU A 159 4.56 -2.20 7.57
CA LEU A 159 3.24 -2.69 7.09
C LEU A 159 2.39 -3.27 8.23
N PRO A 160 1.04 -3.26 8.13
CA PRO A 160 0.21 -3.72 9.23
C PRO A 160 0.20 -5.24 9.30
N GLU A 161 0.22 -5.76 10.52
CA GLU A 161 0.24 -7.21 10.78
C GLU A 161 -1.16 -7.79 10.97
N ARG A 162 -2.21 -6.97 10.81
CA ARG A 162 -3.62 -7.38 10.98
C ARG A 162 -4.35 -7.27 9.65
N TRP A 163 -5.07 -8.32 9.26
CA TRP A 163 -5.71 -8.42 7.95
C TRP A 163 -6.73 -7.32 7.68
N PHE A 164 -7.56 -6.95 8.67
CA PHE A 164 -8.61 -5.94 8.49
C PHE A 164 -8.04 -4.54 8.19
N SER A 165 -6.75 -4.33 8.41
CA SER A 165 -6.05 -3.10 8.01
C SER A 165 -6.12 -2.86 6.51
N TYR A 166 -6.25 -3.93 5.73
CA TYR A 166 -6.27 -3.89 4.28
C TYR A 166 -7.69 -3.69 3.71
N ASP A 167 -8.75 -3.78 4.53
CA ASP A 167 -10.17 -3.77 4.10
C ASP A 167 -10.61 -2.52 3.35
N MET A 168 -9.95 -1.38 3.57
CA MET A 168 -10.27 -0.16 2.82
C MET A 168 -9.86 -0.22 1.35
N HIS A 169 -8.98 -1.15 0.97
CA HIS A 169 -8.50 -1.30 -0.40
C HIS A 169 -9.37 -2.28 -1.17
N ASN A 170 -9.64 -1.97 -2.44
CA ASN A 170 -10.24 -2.94 -3.34
C ASN A 170 -9.23 -3.99 -3.79
N LEU A 171 -7.95 -3.60 -3.88
CA LEU A 171 -6.88 -4.48 -4.33
C LEU A 171 -5.53 -4.10 -3.71
N VAL A 172 -4.70 -5.11 -3.49
CA VAL A 172 -3.32 -4.98 -3.06
C VAL A 172 -2.42 -5.54 -4.17
N ILE A 173 -1.54 -4.71 -4.70
CA ILE A 173 -0.56 -5.06 -5.74
C ILE A 173 0.81 -5.19 -5.08
N LEU A 174 1.45 -6.34 -5.28
CA LEU A 174 2.83 -6.62 -4.86
C LEU A 174 3.69 -6.80 -6.10
N HIS A 175 4.75 -6.02 -6.24
CA HIS A 175 5.73 -6.19 -7.30
C HIS A 175 7.12 -6.42 -6.73
N ASP A 176 7.85 -7.38 -7.31
CA ASP A 176 9.23 -7.70 -6.95
C ASP A 176 9.39 -8.02 -5.46
N LEU A 177 8.75 -9.12 -5.04
CA LEU A 177 8.66 -9.48 -3.62
C LEU A 177 10.01 -9.54 -2.88
N PRO A 178 11.11 -10.07 -3.46
CA PRO A 178 12.43 -10.05 -2.82
C PRO A 178 12.93 -8.64 -2.51
N ALA A 179 12.68 -7.67 -3.39
CA ALA A 179 13.10 -6.29 -3.18
C ALA A 179 12.23 -5.56 -2.14
N LEU A 180 10.98 -5.97 -1.96
CA LEU A 180 10.11 -5.42 -0.91
C LEU A 180 10.56 -5.83 0.50
N ASN A 181 11.20 -7.00 0.65
CA ASN A 181 11.66 -7.56 1.93
C ASN A 181 10.58 -7.52 3.03
N LEU A 182 9.37 -7.99 2.69
CA LEU A 182 8.22 -7.92 3.59
C LEU A 182 8.36 -8.90 4.76
N GLU A 183 8.06 -8.44 5.97
CA GLU A 183 8.00 -9.31 7.14
C GLU A 183 6.90 -10.37 7.00
N GLN A 184 7.16 -11.60 7.50
CA GLN A 184 6.20 -12.72 7.39
C GLN A 184 4.82 -12.39 7.98
N ARG A 185 4.75 -11.57 9.02
CA ARG A 185 3.47 -11.17 9.63
C ARG A 185 2.64 -10.28 8.71
N ALA A 186 3.26 -9.34 8.01
CA ALA A 186 2.59 -8.54 7.00
C ALA A 186 2.17 -9.40 5.79
N GLN A 187 3.00 -10.37 5.39
CA GLN A 187 2.62 -11.36 4.37
C GLN A 187 1.37 -12.14 4.79
N GLN A 188 1.34 -12.67 6.02
CA GLN A 188 0.21 -13.41 6.56
C GLN A 188 -1.05 -12.55 6.62
N ALA A 189 -0.94 -11.29 7.06
CA ALA A 189 -2.06 -10.36 7.13
C ALA A 189 -2.71 -10.13 5.75
N MET A 190 -1.91 -9.98 4.69
CA MET A 190 -2.43 -9.85 3.32
C MET A 190 -3.08 -11.15 2.82
N LEU A 191 -2.54 -12.31 3.17
CA LEU A 191 -3.14 -13.60 2.83
C LEU A 191 -4.47 -13.81 3.55
N ASP A 192 -4.54 -13.51 4.85
CA ASP A 192 -5.76 -13.58 5.64
C ASP A 192 -6.84 -12.64 5.10
N TRP A 193 -6.44 -11.42 4.70
CA TRP A 193 -7.33 -10.47 4.04
C TRP A 193 -7.85 -11.01 2.70
N THR A 194 -6.98 -11.64 1.92
CA THR A 194 -7.38 -12.28 0.67
C THR A 194 -8.37 -13.42 0.92
N VAL A 195 -8.11 -14.27 1.93
CA VAL A 195 -9.03 -15.34 2.36
C VAL A 195 -10.40 -14.78 2.76
N ALA A 196 -10.44 -13.59 3.38
CA ALA A 196 -11.67 -12.91 3.80
C ALA A 196 -12.46 -12.26 2.65
N GLY A 197 -11.93 -12.23 1.42
CA GLY A 197 -12.60 -11.64 0.26
C GLY A 197 -11.78 -10.61 -0.52
N GLY A 198 -10.56 -10.31 -0.05
CA GLY A 198 -9.64 -9.39 -0.73
C GLY A 198 -9.18 -9.88 -2.10
N THR A 199 -8.72 -8.95 -2.92
CA THR A 199 -8.06 -9.24 -4.21
C THR A 199 -6.58 -8.88 -4.14
N LEU A 200 -5.73 -9.91 -4.17
CA LEU A 200 -4.27 -9.77 -4.19
C LEU A 200 -3.76 -9.92 -5.62
N VAL A 201 -2.89 -9.02 -6.06
CA VAL A 201 -2.25 -9.07 -7.38
C VAL A 201 -0.74 -9.16 -7.18
N LEU A 202 -0.15 -10.24 -7.65
CA LEU A 202 1.29 -10.44 -7.70
C LEU A 202 1.78 -10.06 -9.10
N VAL A 203 2.77 -9.18 -9.18
CA VAL A 203 3.40 -8.78 -10.43
C VAL A 203 4.85 -9.24 -10.40
N SER A 204 5.14 -10.23 -11.24
CA SER A 204 6.45 -10.87 -11.34
C SER A 204 7.55 -9.88 -11.75
N ASN A 205 8.77 -10.10 -11.28
CA ASN A 205 9.99 -9.45 -11.79
C ASN A 205 10.67 -10.27 -12.91
N GLY A 206 10.05 -11.38 -13.34
CA GLY A 206 10.57 -12.31 -14.35
C GLY A 206 11.38 -13.48 -13.77
N SER A 207 11.67 -13.48 -12.47
CA SER A 207 12.44 -14.55 -11.82
C SER A 207 11.55 -15.74 -11.43
N PRO A 208 11.85 -16.98 -11.87
CA PRO A 208 11.07 -18.16 -11.47
C PRO A 208 11.11 -18.45 -9.97
N GLY A 209 12.14 -17.96 -9.28
CA GLY A 209 12.34 -18.14 -7.84
C GLY A 209 11.80 -17.00 -6.98
N GLU A 210 11.10 -16.02 -7.55
CA GLU A 210 10.70 -14.78 -6.84
C GLU A 210 9.95 -15.04 -5.53
N TYR A 211 9.03 -16.01 -5.52
CA TYR A 211 8.21 -16.29 -4.34
C TYR A 211 8.84 -17.31 -3.38
N ARG A 212 10.00 -17.90 -3.71
CA ARG A 212 10.57 -19.00 -2.93
C ARG A 212 10.85 -18.59 -1.48
N GLY A 213 10.34 -19.37 -0.53
CA GLY A 213 10.52 -19.12 0.91
C GLY A 213 9.61 -18.02 1.48
N SER A 214 8.75 -17.43 0.66
CA SER A 214 7.67 -16.53 1.11
C SER A 214 6.39 -17.31 1.39
N LEU A 215 5.45 -16.70 2.13
CA LEU A 215 4.13 -17.30 2.33
C LEU A 215 3.31 -17.34 1.02
N PHE A 216 3.64 -16.46 0.06
CA PHE A 216 2.97 -16.39 -1.24
C PHE A 216 3.27 -17.60 -2.15
N GLU A 217 4.37 -18.33 -1.94
CA GLU A 217 4.75 -19.50 -2.76
C GLU A 217 3.66 -20.57 -2.85
N SER A 218 2.97 -20.81 -1.73
CA SER A 218 1.94 -21.84 -1.62
C SER A 218 0.61 -21.43 -2.28
N VAL A 219 0.33 -20.12 -2.34
CA VAL A 219 -0.91 -19.57 -2.88
C VAL A 219 -0.77 -19.02 -4.29
N ALA A 220 0.45 -18.83 -4.78
CA ALA A 220 0.71 -18.31 -6.12
C ALA A 220 -0.07 -19.13 -7.18
N PRO A 221 -0.78 -18.45 -8.11
CA PRO A 221 -1.50 -19.10 -9.21
C PRO A 221 -0.62 -19.92 -10.17
N LEU A 222 0.69 -19.65 -10.21
CA LEU A 222 1.67 -20.39 -11.01
C LEU A 222 2.93 -20.62 -10.18
N ALA A 223 3.47 -21.84 -10.22
CA ALA A 223 4.76 -22.18 -9.61
C ALA A 223 5.87 -22.09 -10.65
N GLY A 224 6.65 -21.01 -10.58
CA GLY A 224 7.72 -20.71 -11.52
C GLY A 224 8.80 -21.78 -11.52
N LYS A 225 9.16 -22.25 -12.72
CA LYS A 225 10.27 -23.20 -12.93
C LYS A 225 11.32 -22.61 -13.88
N THR A 226 10.87 -21.86 -14.89
CA THR A 226 11.72 -21.28 -15.93
C THR A 226 11.27 -19.86 -16.27
N SER A 227 12.18 -19.08 -16.84
CA SER A 227 11.85 -17.81 -17.49
C SER A 227 11.85 -18.02 -19.00
N VAL A 228 10.84 -17.51 -19.69
CA VAL A 228 10.73 -17.55 -21.15
C VAL A 228 10.60 -16.14 -21.69
N GLU A 229 11.25 -15.84 -22.80
CA GLU A 229 11.06 -14.56 -23.49
C GLU A 229 9.84 -14.69 -24.40
N ALA A 230 8.80 -13.87 -24.15
CA ALA A 230 7.65 -13.73 -25.03
C ALA A 230 7.54 -12.27 -25.46
N GLY A 231 7.59 -12.01 -26.77
CA GLY A 231 7.81 -10.68 -27.31
C GLY A 231 9.11 -10.02 -26.80
N ARG A 232 8.98 -9.00 -25.94
CA ARG A 232 10.08 -8.26 -25.30
C ARG A 232 10.07 -8.37 -23.78
N LEU A 233 9.27 -9.29 -23.22
CA LEU A 233 9.07 -9.41 -21.79
C LEU A 233 9.53 -10.79 -21.32
N PRO A 234 10.28 -10.87 -20.20
CA PRO A 234 10.52 -12.13 -19.53
C PRO A 234 9.24 -12.55 -18.78
N LEU A 235 8.73 -13.75 -19.08
CA LEU A 235 7.59 -14.36 -18.41
C LEU A 235 8.07 -15.52 -17.55
N ILE A 236 7.56 -15.59 -16.31
CA ILE A 236 7.69 -16.82 -15.53
C ILE A 236 6.76 -17.89 -16.10
N SER A 237 7.32 -19.09 -16.32
CA SER A 237 6.59 -20.26 -16.78
C SER A 237 6.83 -21.43 -15.84
N GLY A 238 5.84 -22.33 -15.77
CA GLY A 238 5.88 -23.45 -14.85
C GLY A 238 4.53 -24.12 -14.67
N GLU A 239 4.32 -24.67 -13.49
CA GLU A 239 3.09 -25.40 -13.18
C GLU A 239 1.97 -24.43 -12.83
N VAL A 240 0.95 -24.38 -13.69
CA VAL A 240 -0.26 -23.58 -13.46
C VAL A 240 -1.12 -24.25 -12.40
N ARG A 241 -1.45 -23.51 -11.33
CA ARG A 241 -2.28 -23.93 -10.20
C ARG A 241 -3.63 -23.19 -10.14
N GLY A 242 -3.96 -22.48 -11.22
CA GLY A 242 -5.14 -21.64 -11.34
C GLY A 242 -5.69 -21.64 -12.77
N GLU A 243 -6.49 -20.63 -13.08
CA GLU A 243 -7.06 -20.39 -14.39
C GLU A 243 -6.21 -19.38 -15.15
N VAL A 244 -5.80 -19.73 -16.37
CA VAL A 244 -5.12 -18.80 -17.27
C VAL A 244 -6.17 -17.89 -17.91
N LEU A 245 -6.09 -16.60 -17.63
CA LEU A 245 -7.01 -15.59 -18.16
C LEU A 245 -6.48 -14.93 -19.43
N GLN A 246 -5.15 -14.87 -19.56
CA GLN A 246 -4.49 -14.30 -20.72
C GLN A 246 -3.17 -15.03 -20.98
N GLU A 247 -2.85 -15.18 -22.27
CA GLU A 247 -1.58 -15.74 -22.75
C GLU A 247 -0.85 -14.70 -23.62
N LEU A 248 0.48 -14.83 -23.69
CA LEU A 248 1.35 -14.14 -24.63
C LEU A 248 2.29 -15.17 -25.25
N ASP A 249 2.29 -15.28 -26.58
CA ASP A 249 3.05 -16.30 -27.33
C ASP A 249 2.84 -17.75 -26.84
N GLY A 250 1.61 -18.07 -26.40
CA GLY A 250 1.26 -19.39 -25.86
C GLY A 250 1.76 -19.66 -24.44
N HIS A 251 2.26 -18.64 -23.74
CA HIS A 251 2.66 -18.71 -22.33
C HIS A 251 1.68 -17.92 -21.45
N PRO A 252 1.36 -18.40 -20.22
CA PRO A 252 0.47 -17.68 -19.32
C PRO A 252 1.03 -16.29 -18.97
N LEU A 253 0.24 -15.24 -19.24
CA LEU A 253 0.55 -13.86 -18.88
C LEU A 253 -0.18 -13.45 -17.59
N LEU A 254 -1.46 -13.79 -17.50
CA LEU A 254 -2.31 -13.51 -16.35
C LEU A 254 -2.97 -14.79 -15.88
N VAL A 255 -2.72 -15.16 -14.63
CA VAL A 255 -3.28 -16.37 -14.02
C VAL A 255 -4.03 -15.98 -12.74
N ARG A 256 -5.24 -16.52 -12.57
CA ARG A 256 -6.09 -16.31 -11.40
C ARG A 256 -6.22 -17.59 -10.59
N ARG A 257 -6.20 -17.47 -9.26
CA ARG A 257 -6.54 -18.57 -8.34
C ARG A 257 -7.41 -18.06 -7.21
N SER A 258 -8.49 -18.77 -6.91
CA SER A 258 -9.32 -18.48 -5.73
C SER A 258 -8.57 -18.84 -4.44
N LEU A 259 -8.73 -18.02 -3.41
CA LEU A 259 -8.16 -18.24 -2.08
C LEU A 259 -9.19 -17.80 -1.03
N GLY A 260 -9.84 -18.78 -0.38
CA GLY A 260 -10.98 -18.49 0.50
C GLY A 260 -12.14 -17.85 -0.27
N LEU A 261 -12.62 -16.71 0.23
CA LEU A 261 -13.65 -15.89 -0.42
C LEU A 261 -13.07 -14.92 -1.45
N GLY A 262 -11.76 -14.71 -1.46
CA GLY A 262 -11.08 -13.81 -2.39
C GLY A 262 -10.29 -14.53 -3.47
N GLN A 263 -9.32 -13.82 -4.02
CA GLN A 263 -8.57 -14.28 -5.18
C GLN A 263 -7.17 -13.68 -5.24
N VAL A 264 -6.26 -14.47 -5.81
CA VAL A 264 -4.90 -14.07 -6.16
C VAL A 264 -4.78 -14.05 -7.68
N PHE A 265 -4.36 -12.92 -8.22
CA PHE A 265 -3.90 -12.80 -9.60
C PHE A 265 -2.37 -12.82 -9.63
N LEU A 266 -1.82 -13.39 -10.68
CA LEU A 266 -0.40 -13.33 -10.98
C LEU A 266 -0.21 -12.86 -12.42
N VAL A 267 0.43 -11.71 -12.55
CA VAL A 267 1.00 -11.22 -13.79
C VAL A 267 2.41 -11.80 -13.88
N THR A 268 2.66 -12.65 -14.88
CA THR A 268 3.92 -13.42 -14.97
C THR A 268 5.09 -12.62 -15.51
N ALA A 269 4.85 -11.39 -15.98
CA ALA A 269 5.85 -10.47 -16.52
C ALA A 269 6.00 -9.20 -15.65
N PRO A 270 7.15 -8.51 -15.73
CA PRO A 270 7.35 -7.20 -15.10
C PRO A 270 6.61 -6.11 -15.88
N ILE A 271 5.30 -5.98 -15.65
CA ILE A 271 4.46 -4.94 -16.28
C ILE A 271 4.53 -3.65 -15.44
N THR A 272 5.73 -3.08 -15.37
CA THR A 272 6.00 -1.88 -14.56
C THR A 272 5.74 -0.58 -15.31
N GLU A 273 5.53 -0.66 -16.63
CA GLU A 273 5.27 0.47 -17.51
C GLU A 273 4.04 0.18 -18.37
N GLY A 274 3.29 1.24 -18.74
CA GLY A 274 2.09 1.10 -19.58
C GLY A 274 2.38 0.51 -20.97
N THR A 275 3.62 0.65 -21.44
CA THR A 275 4.14 0.13 -22.71
C THR A 275 3.99 -1.39 -22.81
N ALA A 276 4.12 -2.11 -21.69
CA ALA A 276 3.97 -3.56 -21.61
C ALA A 276 2.53 -4.05 -21.86
N LEU A 277 1.53 -3.16 -21.85
CA LEU A 277 0.14 -3.45 -22.19
C LEU A 277 -0.26 -2.94 -23.60
N GLY A 278 0.70 -2.50 -24.41
CA GLY A 278 0.45 -2.01 -25.78
C GLY A 278 -0.03 -0.55 -25.87
N LEU A 279 0.24 0.28 -24.84
CA LEU A 279 -0.20 1.68 -24.80
C LEU A 279 0.59 2.64 -25.72
N ASP A 280 1.58 2.16 -26.48
CA ASP A 280 2.41 2.98 -27.39
C ASP A 280 1.93 2.97 -28.87
N GLU A 281 0.80 2.33 -29.19
CA GLU A 281 0.31 2.22 -30.59
C GLU A 281 -0.85 3.17 -30.95
N THR A 282 -1.06 4.27 -30.21
CA THR A 282 -2.05 5.32 -30.59
C THR A 282 -1.49 6.72 -30.59
#